data_AF-A0AAD9Q836-F1
#
_entry.id   AF-A0AAD9Q836-F1
#
_cell.length_a   1.000
_cell.length_b   1.000
_cell.length_c   1.000
_cell.angle_alpha   90.00
_cell.angle_beta   90.00
_cell.angle_gamma   90.00
#
_symmetry.space_group_name_H-M   'P 1'
#
loop_
_entity.id
_entity.type
_entity.pdbx_description
1 polymer ?
#
loop_
_entity_poly.entity_id
_entity_poly.type
_entity_poly.pdbx_seq_one_letter_code
_entity_poly.pdbx_strand_id
1 'polypeptide(L)'
;MNRRYKLFKEACAVSTECSRKWSAYKMARNNVTSDVQKAKTTYFSIMFDEVQSTTAYWNVMKRATDPKVPKTIGPVKRDHGTVALADQEKACIMNYYFTTAALNLASNLPPITGKRQGANTSPKDNRTVPLLKEIYISGLAIRNNLEALNANKSTGPEAIEISKRRYHPLLGKFTSI
;
A
#
# COMPACT_ATOMS: atom_id res chain seq x y z
N MET A 1 -22.74 -25.86 -11.54
CA MET A 1 -22.65 -24.58 -12.31
C MET A 1 -22.06 -23.49 -11.40
N ASN A 2 -21.11 -22.67 -11.89
CA ASN A 2 -20.32 -21.74 -11.06
C ASN A 2 -21.15 -20.56 -10.49
N ARG A 3 -21.61 -20.68 -9.24
CA ARG A 3 -22.45 -19.67 -8.54
C ARG A 3 -21.81 -18.28 -8.54
N ARG A 4 -20.49 -18.18 -8.31
CA ARG A 4 -19.74 -16.91 -8.34
C ARG A 4 -19.85 -16.23 -9.71
N TYR A 5 -19.74 -17.01 -10.78
CA TYR A 5 -19.83 -16.50 -12.15
C TYR A 5 -21.25 -16.00 -12.50
N LYS A 6 -22.29 -16.72 -12.06
CA LYS A 6 -23.69 -16.26 -12.22
C LYS A 6 -23.93 -14.91 -11.53
N LEU A 7 -23.54 -14.81 -10.26
CA LEU A 7 -23.67 -13.57 -9.48
C LEU A 7 -22.90 -12.40 -10.10
N PHE A 8 -21.74 -12.66 -10.70
CA PHE A 8 -20.99 -11.66 -11.45
C PHE A 8 -21.78 -11.15 -12.66
N LYS A 9 -22.30 -12.05 -13.50
CA LYS A 9 -23.12 -11.67 -14.67
C LYS A 9 -24.37 -10.89 -14.27
N GLU A 10 -25.03 -11.29 -13.19
CA GLU A 10 -26.21 -10.61 -12.65
C GLU A 10 -25.92 -9.23 -12.07
N ALA A 11 -24.75 -9.05 -11.43
CA ALA A 11 -24.31 -7.75 -10.92
C ALA A 11 -23.95 -6.79 -12.06
N CYS A 12 -23.29 -7.28 -13.11
CA CYS A 12 -22.92 -6.48 -14.29
C CYS A 12 -24.12 -6.12 -15.18
N ALA A 13 -25.21 -6.87 -15.14
CA ALA A 13 -26.39 -6.64 -15.97
C ALA A 13 -27.29 -5.49 -15.48
N VAL A 14 -27.06 -4.95 -14.27
CA VAL A 14 -27.85 -3.83 -13.75
C VAL A 14 -27.16 -2.52 -14.15
N SER A 15 -27.89 -1.65 -14.86
CA SER A 15 -27.38 -0.34 -15.30
C SER A 15 -27.07 0.61 -14.13
N THR A 16 -27.77 0.42 -13.01
CA THR A 16 -27.54 1.11 -11.74
C THR A 16 -26.73 0.21 -10.80
N GLU A 17 -25.78 0.79 -10.06
CA GLU A 17 -24.93 0.06 -9.12
C GLU A 17 -25.76 -0.54 -7.96
N CYS A 18 -26.31 -1.73 -8.16
CA CYS A 18 -27.12 -2.41 -7.15
C CYS A 18 -26.19 -3.00 -6.07
N SER A 19 -26.02 -2.25 -4.99
CA SER A 19 -25.18 -2.60 -3.83
C SER A 19 -25.40 -4.04 -3.34
N ARG A 20 -26.65 -4.52 -3.32
CA ARG A 20 -27.01 -5.87 -2.87
C ARG A 20 -26.42 -6.98 -3.76
N LYS A 21 -26.49 -6.86 -5.09
CA LYS A 21 -25.96 -7.88 -6.01
C LYS A 21 -24.44 -7.93 -5.98
N TRP A 22 -23.80 -6.76 -5.94
CA TRP A 22 -22.35 -6.65 -5.77
C TRP A 22 -21.87 -7.22 -4.43
N SER A 23 -22.61 -6.99 -3.35
CA SER A 23 -22.33 -7.59 -2.04
C SER A 23 -22.41 -9.12 -2.09
N ALA A 24 -23.47 -9.68 -2.67
CA ALA A 24 -23.62 -11.13 -2.82
C ALA A 24 -22.49 -11.77 -3.66
N TYR A 25 -22.09 -11.11 -4.76
CA TYR A 25 -20.93 -11.54 -5.55
C TYR A 25 -19.63 -11.49 -4.73
N LYS A 26 -19.36 -10.39 -4.00
CA LYS A 26 -18.17 -10.23 -3.16
C LYS A 26 -18.10 -11.32 -2.08
N MET A 27 -19.20 -11.61 -1.41
CA MET A 27 -19.28 -12.71 -0.45
C MET A 27 -18.97 -14.06 -1.09
N ALA A 28 -19.60 -14.38 -2.23
CA ALA A 28 -19.33 -15.63 -2.93
C ALA A 28 -17.87 -15.75 -3.41
N ARG A 29 -17.27 -14.64 -3.88
CA ARG A 29 -15.86 -14.57 -4.25
C ARG A 29 -14.96 -14.83 -3.05
N ASN A 30 -15.22 -14.16 -1.92
CA ASN A 30 -14.43 -14.30 -0.70
C ASN A 30 -14.53 -15.71 -0.12
N ASN A 31 -15.72 -16.32 -0.14
CA ASN A 31 -15.92 -17.71 0.29
C ASN A 31 -15.09 -18.67 -0.57
N VAL A 32 -15.18 -18.58 -1.90
CA VAL A 32 -14.35 -19.41 -2.79
C VAL A 32 -12.85 -19.19 -2.53
N THR A 33 -12.45 -17.94 -2.29
CA THR A 33 -11.04 -17.63 -1.98
C THR A 33 -10.62 -18.25 -0.65
N SER A 34 -11.46 -18.18 0.37
CA SER A 34 -11.26 -18.79 1.69
C SER A 34 -11.18 -20.31 1.58
N ASP A 35 -12.10 -20.95 0.86
CA ASP A 35 -12.12 -22.41 0.68
C ASP A 35 -10.87 -22.89 -0.07
N VAL A 36 -10.45 -22.18 -1.12
CA VAL A 36 -9.20 -22.46 -1.83
C VAL A 36 -8.00 -22.30 -0.91
N GLN A 37 -7.98 -21.27 -0.06
CA GLN A 37 -6.90 -21.06 0.90
C GLN A 37 -6.84 -22.18 1.93
N LYS A 38 -7.98 -22.58 2.51
CA LYS A 38 -8.08 -23.71 3.44
C LYS A 38 -7.59 -25.00 2.79
N ALA A 39 -8.06 -25.31 1.59
CA ALA A 39 -7.64 -26.51 0.86
C ALA A 39 -6.13 -26.53 0.60
N LYS A 40 -5.53 -25.38 0.23
CA LYS A 40 -4.07 -25.25 0.08
C LYS A 40 -3.35 -25.46 1.40
N THR A 41 -3.81 -24.85 2.48
CA THR A 41 -3.22 -25.02 3.81
C THR A 41 -3.26 -26.50 4.21
N THR A 42 -4.42 -27.16 4.12
CA THR A 42 -4.56 -28.59 4.43
C THR A 42 -3.65 -29.45 3.58
N TYR A 43 -3.57 -29.19 2.27
CA TYR A 43 -2.67 -29.90 1.36
C TYR A 43 -1.21 -29.80 1.83
N PHE A 44 -0.73 -28.58 2.11
CA PHE A 44 0.65 -28.40 2.53
C PHE A 44 0.91 -28.92 3.95
N SER A 45 -0.05 -28.83 4.87
CA SER A 45 0.07 -29.45 6.20
C SER A 45 0.32 -30.96 6.09
N ILE A 46 -0.49 -31.68 5.31
CA ILE A 46 -0.32 -33.12 5.08
C ILE A 46 1.06 -33.40 4.46
N MET A 47 1.45 -32.62 3.44
CA MET A 47 2.75 -32.78 2.79
C MET A 47 3.93 -32.53 3.75
N PHE A 48 3.78 -31.63 4.73
CA PHE A 48 4.81 -31.38 5.73
C PHE A 48 4.89 -32.51 6.77
N ASP A 49 3.76 -33.10 7.14
CA ASP A 49 3.70 -34.22 8.09
C ASP A 49 4.33 -35.51 7.50
N GLU A 50 4.26 -35.70 6.19
CA GLU A 50 4.81 -36.89 5.49
C GLU A 50 6.32 -36.81 5.19
N VAL A 51 6.93 -35.64 5.32
CA VAL A 51 8.33 -35.43 4.92
C VAL A 51 9.31 -35.93 5.99
N GLN A 52 10.18 -36.86 5.59
CA GLN A 52 11.22 -37.42 6.47
C GLN A 52 12.64 -36.93 6.17
N SER A 53 12.85 -36.27 5.02
CA SER A 53 14.16 -35.81 4.55
C SER A 53 14.22 -34.29 4.47
N THR A 54 15.35 -33.72 4.90
CA THR A 54 15.64 -32.27 4.78
C THR A 54 15.52 -31.78 3.33
N THR A 55 15.92 -32.58 2.35
CA THR A 55 15.82 -32.19 0.93
C THR A 55 14.36 -32.15 0.47
N ALA A 56 13.55 -33.12 0.89
CA ALA A 56 12.12 -33.14 0.59
C ALA A 56 11.38 -31.98 1.27
N TYR A 57 11.79 -31.61 2.48
CA TYR A 57 11.25 -30.45 3.21
C TYR A 57 11.43 -29.16 2.40
N TRP A 58 12.65 -28.89 1.94
CA TRP A 58 12.93 -27.68 1.15
C TRP A 58 12.18 -27.66 -0.18
N ASN A 59 11.94 -28.83 -0.79
CA ASN A 59 11.12 -28.93 -2.00
C ASN A 59 9.65 -28.59 -1.74
N VAL A 60 9.06 -29.08 -0.64
CA VAL A 60 7.68 -28.73 -0.22
C VAL A 60 7.60 -27.25 0.12
N MET A 61 8.59 -26.73 0.87
CA MET A 61 8.67 -25.31 1.23
C MET A 61 8.71 -24.41 -0.01
N LYS A 62 9.57 -24.72 -0.98
CA LYS A 62 9.65 -23.99 -2.25
C LYS A 62 8.32 -24.00 -3.00
N ARG A 63 7.62 -25.14 -3.05
CA ARG A 63 6.29 -25.23 -3.70
C ARG A 63 5.22 -24.42 -2.97
N ALA A 64 5.32 -24.26 -1.66
CA ALA A 64 4.38 -23.51 -0.84
C ALA A 64 4.62 -21.99 -0.92
N THR A 65 5.88 -21.56 -1.02
CA THR A 65 6.27 -20.15 -0.99
C THR A 65 6.55 -19.55 -2.36
N ASP A 66 6.76 -20.37 -3.40
CA ASP A 66 7.05 -19.86 -4.74
C ASP A 66 5.90 -18.97 -5.21
N PRO A 67 6.16 -17.67 -5.43
CA PRO A 67 5.13 -16.78 -5.93
C PRO A 67 4.75 -17.24 -7.34
N LYS A 68 3.53 -17.77 -7.52
CA LYS A 68 2.88 -17.88 -8.84
C LYS A 68 2.45 -16.50 -9.36
N VAL A 69 3.23 -15.46 -9.08
CA VAL A 69 2.99 -14.14 -9.63
C VAL A 69 3.21 -14.27 -11.13
N PRO A 70 2.26 -13.85 -11.97
CA PRO A 70 2.53 -13.78 -13.40
C PRO A 70 3.75 -12.89 -13.58
N LYS A 71 4.84 -13.48 -14.09
CA LYS A 71 6.12 -12.77 -14.33
C LYS A 71 5.96 -11.63 -15.35
N THR A 72 4.81 -11.55 -15.99
CA THR A 72 4.56 -10.68 -17.14
C THR A 72 3.53 -9.63 -16.76
N ILE A 73 3.91 -8.37 -16.93
CA ILE A 73 3.00 -7.22 -16.86
C ILE A 73 1.89 -7.45 -17.91
N GLY A 74 0.64 -7.27 -17.50
CA GLY A 74 -0.51 -7.38 -18.40
C GLY A 74 -0.45 -6.39 -19.57
N PRO A 75 -1.35 -6.54 -20.55
CA PRO A 75 -1.40 -5.62 -21.68
C PRO A 75 -1.59 -4.17 -21.23
N VAL A 76 -0.81 -3.23 -21.79
CA VAL A 76 -0.86 -1.79 -21.41
C VAL A 76 -1.55 -1.00 -22.50
N LYS A 77 -2.49 -0.12 -22.14
CA LYS A 77 -3.19 0.73 -23.11
C LYS A 77 -2.26 1.85 -23.59
N ARG A 78 -2.24 2.10 -24.90
CA ARG A 78 -1.58 3.25 -25.52
C ARG A 78 -2.53 4.45 -25.58
N ASP A 79 -1.97 5.64 -25.77
CA ASP A 79 -2.77 6.88 -25.84
C ASP A 79 -3.78 6.88 -26.99
N HIS A 80 -3.43 6.27 -28.13
CA HIS A 80 -4.31 6.11 -29.30
C HIS A 80 -5.30 4.94 -29.18
N GLY A 81 -5.47 4.37 -27.97
CA GLY A 81 -6.52 3.40 -27.67
C GLY A 81 -6.18 1.93 -27.96
N THR A 82 -5.06 1.63 -28.62
CA THR A 82 -4.58 0.26 -28.84
C THR A 82 -3.86 -0.30 -27.61
N VAL A 83 -3.44 -1.56 -27.66
CA VAL A 83 -2.83 -2.27 -26.52
C VAL A 83 -1.43 -2.77 -26.85
N ALA A 84 -0.47 -2.44 -25.99
CA ALA A 84 0.91 -2.91 -26.02
C ALA A 84 1.04 -4.27 -25.30
N LEU A 85 1.53 -5.26 -26.04
CA LEU A 85 1.72 -6.63 -25.56
C LEU A 85 3.20 -6.93 -25.27
N ALA A 86 4.12 -6.37 -26.08
CA ALA A 86 5.55 -6.60 -25.99
C ALA A 86 6.15 -5.95 -24.73
N ASP A 87 7.01 -6.69 -24.01
CA ASP A 87 7.60 -6.23 -22.74
C ASP A 87 8.46 -4.96 -22.91
N GLN A 88 9.25 -4.88 -23.97
CA GLN A 88 10.06 -3.69 -24.26
C GLN A 88 9.19 -2.45 -24.46
N GLU A 89 8.08 -2.59 -25.18
CA GLU A 89 7.18 -1.50 -25.45
C GLU A 89 6.42 -1.05 -24.19
N LYS A 90 5.97 -2.00 -23.36
CA LYS A 90 5.37 -1.72 -22.06
C LYS A 90 6.34 -0.95 -21.17
N ALA A 91 7.61 -1.34 -21.15
CA ALA A 91 8.65 -0.63 -20.39
C ALA A 91 8.85 0.80 -20.89
N CYS A 92 8.92 1.02 -22.21
CA CYS A 92 9.02 2.36 -22.79
C CYS A 92 7.84 3.26 -22.39
N ILE A 93 6.61 2.75 -22.47
CA ILE A 93 5.40 3.49 -22.10
C ILE A 93 5.44 3.88 -20.61
N MET A 94 5.76 2.93 -19.73
CA MET A 94 5.85 3.19 -18.29
C MET A 94 6.94 4.21 -17.97
N ASN A 95 8.13 4.05 -18.55
CA ASN A 95 9.24 4.97 -18.33
C ASN A 95 8.88 6.40 -18.79
N TYR A 96 8.28 6.53 -19.96
CA TYR A 96 7.84 7.82 -20.47
C TYR A 96 6.80 8.47 -19.54
N TYR A 97 5.81 7.70 -19.08
CA TYR A 97 4.79 8.19 -18.17
C TYR A 97 5.40 8.70 -16.85
N PHE A 98 6.23 7.89 -16.19
CA PHE A 98 6.78 8.26 -14.88
C PHE A 98 7.84 9.36 -14.95
N THR A 99 8.57 9.49 -16.07
CA THR A 99 9.52 10.59 -16.26
C THR A 99 8.82 11.93 -16.53
N THR A 100 7.65 11.91 -17.17
CA THR A 100 6.92 13.13 -17.53
C THR A 100 5.83 13.51 -16.54
N ALA A 101 5.39 12.60 -15.67
CA ALA A 101 4.32 12.85 -14.69
C ALA A 101 4.56 14.10 -13.83
N ALA A 102 5.80 14.31 -13.36
CA ALA A 102 6.15 15.48 -12.54
C ALA A 102 6.10 16.80 -13.32
N LEU A 103 6.56 16.79 -14.58
CA LEU A 103 6.49 17.95 -15.49
C LEU A 103 5.04 18.31 -15.83
N ASN A 104 4.23 17.30 -16.12
CA ASN A 104 2.80 17.48 -16.39
C ASN A 104 2.09 18.02 -15.15
N LEU A 105 2.42 17.53 -13.95
CA LEU A 105 1.84 18.05 -12.72
C LEU A 105 2.25 19.51 -12.49
N ALA A 106 3.53 19.84 -12.61
CA ALA A 106 4.04 21.20 -12.44
C ALA A 106 3.41 22.21 -13.42
N SER A 107 3.16 21.78 -14.66
CA SER A 107 2.54 22.61 -15.69
C SER A 107 1.05 22.88 -15.45
N ASN A 108 0.37 22.00 -14.71
CA ASN A 108 -1.05 22.11 -14.40
C ASN A 108 -1.34 22.76 -13.03
N LEU A 109 -0.31 23.03 -12.23
CA LEU A 109 -0.46 23.79 -10.99
C LEU A 109 -0.52 25.28 -11.31
N PRO A 110 -1.36 26.06 -10.58
CA PRO A 110 -1.36 27.51 -10.73
C PRO A 110 0.06 28.04 -10.46
N PRO A 111 0.49 29.09 -11.19
CA PRO A 111 1.75 29.76 -10.89
C PRO A 111 1.78 30.09 -9.41
N ILE A 112 2.89 29.80 -8.74
CA ILE A 112 3.04 30.15 -7.32
C ILE A 112 3.09 31.68 -7.21
N THR A 113 1.93 32.32 -7.18
CA THR A 113 1.74 33.75 -6.89
C THR A 113 1.54 33.92 -5.39
N GLY A 114 2.49 33.41 -4.62
CA GLY A 114 2.66 33.75 -3.23
C GLY A 114 4.06 34.31 -3.10
N LYS A 115 4.20 35.54 -2.59
CA LYS A 115 5.51 36.02 -2.13
C LYS A 115 6.01 34.99 -1.13
N ARG A 116 6.93 34.12 -1.55
CA ARG A 116 7.74 33.34 -0.63
C ARG A 116 8.46 34.39 0.21
N GLN A 117 8.04 34.56 1.46
CA GLN A 117 8.89 35.22 2.44
C GLN A 117 10.15 34.34 2.52
N GLY A 118 11.24 34.86 1.96
CA GLY A 118 12.55 34.23 1.99
C GLY A 118 12.80 33.18 0.91
N ALA A 119 13.21 33.62 -0.28
CA ALA A 119 14.36 33.08 -1.01
C ALA A 119 14.47 33.79 -2.36
N ASN A 120 15.33 34.80 -2.43
CA ASN A 120 15.89 35.23 -3.72
C ASN A 120 16.68 34.03 -4.27
N THR A 121 16.38 33.55 -5.47
CA THR A 121 17.41 33.02 -6.38
C THR A 121 16.89 32.94 -7.81
N SER A 122 17.62 33.65 -8.68
CA SER A 122 17.75 33.42 -10.11
C SER A 122 18.32 32.02 -10.39
N PRO A 123 18.06 31.39 -11.56
CA PRO A 123 18.37 29.99 -11.79
C PRO A 123 19.87 29.78 -12.00
N LYS A 124 20.56 29.23 -10.99
CA LYS A 124 21.84 28.55 -11.18
C LYS A 124 21.92 27.26 -10.37
N ASP A 125 22.41 26.27 -11.07
CA ASP A 125 22.49 24.85 -10.78
C ASP A 125 23.53 24.54 -9.71
N ASN A 126 23.19 24.74 -8.43
CA ASN A 126 24.05 24.35 -7.31
C ASN A 126 23.21 23.72 -6.21
N ARG A 127 22.95 22.40 -6.32
CA ARG A 127 22.36 21.57 -5.26
C ARG A 127 23.31 21.55 -4.05
N THR A 128 23.25 22.59 -3.24
CA THR A 128 23.85 22.59 -1.91
C THR A 128 22.87 21.85 -1.03
N VAL A 129 23.20 20.60 -0.67
CA VAL A 129 22.50 19.90 0.41
C VAL A 129 22.51 20.85 1.60
N PRO A 130 21.36 21.22 2.19
CA PRO A 130 21.35 22.13 3.33
C PRO A 130 22.17 21.48 4.44
N LEU A 131 23.38 22.02 4.66
CA LEU A 131 24.23 21.58 5.75
C LEU A 131 23.55 22.06 7.03
N LEU A 132 23.00 21.11 7.78
CA LEU A 132 22.35 21.36 9.05
C LEU A 132 23.44 21.75 10.06
N LYS A 133 23.74 23.05 10.15
CA LYS A 133 24.87 23.54 10.95
C LYS A 133 24.58 23.52 12.45
N GLU A 134 23.31 23.66 12.85
CA GLU A 134 22.90 23.65 14.26
C GLU A 134 21.49 23.08 14.42
N ILE A 135 21.33 22.11 15.34
CA ILE A 135 20.03 21.58 15.75
C ILE A 135 19.69 22.23 17.08
N TYR A 136 18.73 23.15 17.09
CA TYR A 136 18.21 23.72 18.33
C TYR A 136 17.08 22.84 18.86
N ILE A 137 17.38 22.05 19.90
CA ILE A 137 16.39 21.21 20.59
C ILE A 137 15.89 21.98 21.81
N SER A 138 14.65 22.46 21.76
CA SER A 138 13.99 23.03 22.94
C SER A 138 13.06 22.00 23.59
N GLY A 139 13.03 21.98 24.93
CA GLY A 139 12.12 21.10 25.67
C GLY A 139 10.65 21.37 25.31
N LEU A 140 10.30 22.62 25.00
CA LEU A 140 8.96 22.99 24.55
C LEU A 140 8.63 22.39 23.17
N ALA A 141 9.57 22.41 22.22
CA ALA A 141 9.37 21.79 20.92
C ALA A 141 9.22 20.26 21.02
N ILE A 142 10.00 19.62 21.89
CA ILE A 142 9.84 18.18 22.16
C ILE A 142 8.44 17.90 22.73
N ARG A 143 8.00 18.67 23.74
CA ARG A 143 6.69 18.47 24.38
C ARG A 143 5.54 18.62 23.38
N ASN A 144 5.57 19.67 22.57
CA ASN A 144 4.52 19.91 21.56
C ASN A 144 4.48 18.78 20.53
N ASN A 145 5.65 18.28 20.09
CA ASN A 145 5.72 17.15 19.17
C ASN A 145 5.20 15.84 19.81
N LEU A 146 5.50 15.58 21.09
CA LEU A 146 4.98 14.42 21.82
C LEU A 146 3.45 14.49 22.00
N GLU A 147 2.89 15.67 22.27
CA GLU A 147 1.43 15.86 22.38
C GLU A 147 0.72 15.65 21.04
N ALA A 148 1.36 16.03 19.93
CA ALA A 148 0.84 15.85 18.58
C ALA A 148 0.88 14.40 18.07
N LEU A 149 1.59 13.49 18.75
CA LEU A 149 1.61 12.07 18.37
C LEU A 149 0.21 11.43 18.47
N ASN A 150 -0.13 10.59 17.50
CA ASN A 150 -1.39 9.87 17.49
C ASN A 150 -1.22 8.50 18.18
N ALA A 151 -1.89 8.31 19.31
CA ALA A 151 -1.85 7.06 20.09
C ALA A 151 -2.51 5.88 19.38
N ASN A 152 -3.38 6.14 18.39
CA ASN A 152 -4.12 5.10 17.65
C ASN A 152 -3.34 4.58 16.43
N LYS A 153 -2.09 5.03 16.21
CA LYS A 153 -1.27 4.47 15.14
C LYS A 153 -0.74 3.10 15.52
N SER A 154 -0.61 2.24 14.51
CA SER A 154 -0.04 0.91 14.68
C SER A 154 1.40 1.01 15.19
N THR A 155 1.72 0.16 16.15
CA THR A 155 3.06 0.00 16.71
C THR A 155 4.03 -0.47 15.64
N GLY A 156 5.23 0.12 15.62
CA GLY A 156 6.34 -0.32 14.77
C GLY A 156 6.91 -1.68 15.21
N PRO A 157 7.91 -2.22 14.48
CA PRO A 157 8.52 -3.52 14.80
C PRO A 157 9.15 -3.56 16.21
N GLU A 158 9.48 -2.39 16.77
CA GLU A 158 10.07 -2.24 18.11
C GLU A 158 9.08 -2.42 19.27
N ALA A 159 7.78 -2.65 18.99
CA ALA A 159 6.73 -2.87 19.99
C ALA A 159 6.52 -1.72 21.02
N ILE A 160 6.96 -0.49 20.72
CA ILE A 160 6.79 0.68 21.59
C ILE A 160 5.42 1.34 21.37
N GLU A 161 4.52 1.20 22.34
CA GLU A 161 3.18 1.80 22.30
C GLU A 161 3.16 3.24 22.85
N ILE A 162 2.42 4.12 22.19
CA ILE A 162 2.21 5.51 22.63
C ILE A 162 0.97 5.55 23.53
N SER A 163 1.17 5.61 24.85
CA SER A 163 0.07 5.81 25.81
C SER A 163 -0.06 7.27 26.22
N LYS A 164 -1.21 7.91 26.00
CA LYS A 164 -1.50 9.24 26.59
C LYS A 164 -2.13 9.04 27.96
N ARG A 165 -1.53 9.63 28.99
CA ARG A 165 -2.08 9.61 30.36
C ARG A 165 -2.47 11.02 30.79
N ARG A 166 -3.66 11.18 31.37
CA ARG A 166 -4.10 12.43 32.00
C ARG A 166 -4.07 12.26 33.51
N TYR A 167 -3.54 13.25 34.22
CA TYR A 167 -3.64 13.27 35.67
C TYR A 167 -5.08 13.60 36.08
N HIS A 168 -5.70 12.75 36.91
CA HIS A 168 -7.03 12.98 37.43
C HIS A 168 -6.94 13.53 38.86
N PRO A 169 -7.14 14.84 39.07
CA PRO A 169 -6.87 15.49 40.36
C PRO A 169 -7.74 14.95 41.51
N LEU A 170 -8.97 14.51 41.23
CA LEU A 170 -9.87 13.94 42.25
C LEU A 170 -9.52 12.50 42.65
N LEU A 171 -8.77 11.79 41.81
CA LEU A 171 -8.41 10.38 42.04
C LEU A 171 -6.93 10.21 42.45
N GLY A 172 -6.14 11.29 42.41
CA GLY A 172 -4.72 11.27 42.73
C GLY A 172 -3.89 10.33 41.85
N LYS A 173 -4.37 10.01 40.64
CA LYS A 173 -3.75 9.01 39.75
C LYS A 173 -3.79 9.45 38.29
N PHE A 174 -2.84 8.94 37.51
CA PHE A 174 -2.83 9.08 36.06
C PHE A 174 -3.72 8.02 35.42
N THR A 175 -4.67 8.44 34.59
CA THR A 175 -5.55 7.55 33.82
C THR A 175 -5.18 7.59 32.35
N SER A 176 -5.17 6.43 31.68
CA SER A 176 -5.02 6.37 30.22
C SER A 176 -6.21 7.05 29.53
N ILE A 177 -5.94 7.72 28.41
CA ILE A 177 -6.95 8.29 27.50
C ILE A 177 -7.13 7.35 26.32
#